data_AF-A0A965QZ09-F1
#
_entry.id   AF-A0A965QZ09-F1
#
_cell.length_a   1.000
_cell.length_b   1.000
_cell.length_c   1.000
_cell.angle_alpha   90.00
_cell.angle_beta   90.00
_cell.angle_gamma   90.00
#
_symmetry.space_group_name_H-M   'P 1'
#
loop_
_entity.id
_entity.type
_entity.pdbx_description
1 polymer ?
#
loop_
_entity_poly.entity_id
_entity_poly.type
_entity_poly.pdbx_seq_one_letter_code
_entity_poly.pdbx_strand_id
1 'polypeptide(L)'
;MSKINHQKTPRSGPLADALFGQLARGSAILTLALLASILLSLTISAWPAISKYGLGFLTSTAWDPVQEEFGGLVMIYGTIATSLIALLIAVPVSFGIAVFLTELSPAWLRRPLGTAIELLAAIPSIVYGMWGLLIFGPVLATYVQEPLQALLSGVPVLGTLVSGPPVGIGILSAGIILAIMIIPF
;
A
#
# COMPACT_ATOMS: atom_id res chain seq x y z
N MET A 1 59.75 -1.41 22.52
CA MET A 1 58.52 -1.70 23.30
C MET A 1 58.02 -0.38 23.89
N SER A 2 57.13 0.32 23.20
CA SER A 2 56.37 1.45 23.78
C SER A 2 55.13 1.69 22.92
N LYS A 3 53.96 1.33 23.45
CA LYS A 3 52.66 1.55 22.82
C LYS A 3 52.24 2.99 23.10
N ILE A 4 52.29 3.86 22.09
CA ILE A 4 51.68 5.20 22.19
C ILE A 4 50.18 5.03 21.99
N ASN A 5 49.46 5.05 23.11
CA ASN A 5 48.01 4.96 23.18
C ASN A 5 47.41 6.33 22.82
N HIS A 6 47.07 6.54 21.54
CA HIS A 6 46.28 7.69 21.11
C HIS A 6 44.82 7.52 21.55
N GLN A 7 44.54 7.74 22.83
CA GLN A 7 43.16 7.96 23.28
C GLN A 7 42.72 9.35 22.79
N LYS A 8 42.00 9.38 21.66
CA LYS A 8 41.25 10.57 21.23
C LYS A 8 40.14 10.80 22.25
N THR A 9 40.33 11.75 23.16
CA THR A 9 39.27 12.26 24.03
C THR A 9 38.17 12.89 23.16
N PRO A 10 36.89 12.56 23.37
CA PRO A 10 35.81 13.20 22.64
C PRO A 10 35.80 14.70 22.95
N ARG A 11 35.74 15.53 21.90
CA ARG A 11 35.79 17.00 21.96
C ARG A 11 34.42 17.65 22.23
N SER A 12 33.45 16.92 22.75
CA SER A 12 32.18 17.49 23.20
C SER A 12 32.27 17.82 24.70
N GLY A 13 31.95 19.06 25.07
CA GLY A 13 31.90 19.45 26.48
C GLY A 13 30.76 18.72 27.21
N PRO A 14 30.87 18.45 28.53
CA PRO A 14 29.84 17.74 29.31
C PRO A 14 28.43 18.33 29.16
N LEU A 15 28.36 19.64 28.91
CA LEU A 15 27.12 20.38 28.69
C LEU A 15 26.47 20.05 27.33
N ALA A 16 27.27 19.88 26.28
CA ALA A 16 26.78 19.50 24.95
C ALA A 16 26.20 18.08 24.95
N ASP A 17 26.87 17.14 25.63
CA ASP A 17 26.38 15.77 25.77
C ASP A 17 25.10 15.70 26.61
N ALA A 18 25.01 16.50 27.69
CA ALA A 18 23.80 16.59 28.50
C ALA A 18 22.62 17.22 27.73
N LEU A 19 22.87 18.30 26.99
CA LEU A 19 21.86 18.95 26.13
C LEU A 19 21.36 17.98 25.06
N PHE A 20 22.27 17.28 24.39
CA PHE A 20 21.92 16.26 23.40
C PHE A 20 21.06 15.15 24.02
N GLY A 21 21.44 14.63 25.19
CA GLY A 21 20.66 13.61 25.89
C GLY A 21 19.24 14.07 26.25
N GLN A 22 19.08 15.31 26.70
CA GLN A 22 17.77 15.87 27.05
C GLN A 22 16.91 16.15 25.82
N LEU A 23 17.51 16.64 24.72
CA LEU A 23 16.81 16.81 23.46
C LEU A 23 16.35 15.46 22.89
N ALA A 24 17.22 14.45 22.87
CA ALA A 24 16.89 13.11 22.41
C ALA A 24 15.75 12.49 23.24
N ARG A 25 15.82 12.61 24.58
CA ARG A 25 14.76 12.18 25.49
C ARG A 25 13.45 12.95 25.25
N GLY A 26 13.54 14.27 25.04
CA GLY A 26 12.41 15.12 24.71
C GLY A 26 11.73 14.71 23.41
N SER A 27 12.51 14.45 22.34
CA SER A 27 12.00 13.95 21.06
C SER A 27 11.32 12.59 21.19
N ALA A 28 11.90 11.67 21.98
CA ALA A 28 11.28 10.37 22.24
C ALA A 28 9.94 10.50 22.97
N ILE A 29 9.89 11.32 24.04
CA ILE A 29 8.65 11.59 24.79
C ILE A 29 7.61 12.27 23.90
N LEU A 30 8.01 13.26 23.10
CA LEU A 30 7.12 13.95 22.17
C LEU A 30 6.52 12.98 21.14
N THR A 31 7.34 12.09 20.59
CA THR A 31 6.87 11.08 19.61
C THR A 31 5.86 10.14 20.25
N LEU A 32 6.13 9.65 21.46
CA LEU A 32 5.18 8.81 22.20
C LEU A 32 3.89 9.56 22.55
N ALA A 33 4.01 10.83 22.96
CA ALA A 33 2.86 11.68 23.25
C ALA A 33 2.00 11.91 22.00
N LEU A 34 2.61 12.18 20.84
CA LEU A 34 1.90 12.31 19.57
C LEU A 34 1.18 11.03 19.19
N LEU A 35 1.82 9.86 19.31
CA LEU A 35 1.17 8.58 19.08
C LEU A 35 -0.03 8.37 20.00
N ALA A 36 0.12 8.67 21.29
CA ALA A 36 -0.98 8.58 22.25
C ALA A 36 -2.13 9.55 21.91
N SER A 37 -1.81 10.78 21.51
CA SER A 37 -2.80 11.77 21.07
C SER A 37 -3.53 11.34 19.81
N ILE A 38 -2.84 10.73 18.83
CA ILE A 38 -3.47 10.19 17.62
C ILE A 38 -4.44 9.06 17.98
N LEU A 39 -4.04 8.12 18.84
CA LEU A 39 -4.91 7.03 19.29
C LEU A 39 -6.15 7.54 20.03
N LEU A 40 -5.96 8.52 20.93
CA LEU A 40 -7.06 9.14 21.65
C LEU A 40 -8.01 9.89 20.71
N SER A 41 -7.46 10.67 19.76
CA SER A 41 -8.25 11.38 18.75
C SER A 41 -9.05 10.41 17.90
N LEU A 42 -8.43 9.34 17.38
CA LEU A 42 -9.11 8.33 16.57
C LEU A 42 -10.23 7.64 17.36
N THR A 43 -9.99 7.35 18.64
CA THR A 43 -10.99 6.68 19.50
C THR A 43 -12.21 7.58 19.72
N ILE A 44 -11.99 8.86 20.03
CA ILE A 44 -13.08 9.84 20.23
C ILE A 44 -13.85 10.05 18.93
N SER A 45 -13.16 10.21 17.79
CA SER A 45 -13.81 10.41 16.49
C SER A 45 -14.58 9.18 16.00
N ALA A 46 -14.10 7.97 16.30
CA ALA A 46 -14.78 6.73 15.91
C ALA A 46 -15.93 6.33 16.86
N TRP A 47 -15.96 6.85 18.09
CA TRP A 47 -16.91 6.44 19.12
C TRP A 47 -18.39 6.51 18.70
N PRO A 48 -18.88 7.59 18.04
CA PRO A 48 -20.28 7.67 17.62
C PRO A 48 -20.67 6.59 16.61
N ALA A 49 -19.74 6.25 15.70
CA ALA A 49 -19.95 5.19 14.71
C ALA A 49 -19.96 3.81 15.39
N ILE A 50 -19.03 3.56 16.31
CA ILE A 50 -18.96 2.32 17.08
C ILE A 50 -20.24 2.13 17.91
N SER A 51 -20.75 3.19 18.55
CA SER A 51 -21.98 3.10 19.34
C SER A 51 -23.23 2.88 18.48
N LYS A 52 -23.30 3.46 17.28
CA LYS A 52 -24.45 3.33 16.37
C LYS A 52 -24.52 1.95 15.70
N TYR A 53 -23.40 1.44 15.21
CA TYR A 53 -23.37 0.22 14.37
C TYR A 53 -22.83 -1.02 15.10
N GLY A 54 -22.09 -0.84 16.20
CA GLY A 54 -21.52 -1.93 16.99
C GLY A 54 -20.72 -2.94 16.17
N LEU A 55 -20.77 -4.22 16.58
CA LEU A 55 -20.14 -5.32 15.84
C LEU A 55 -20.86 -5.65 14.52
N GLY A 56 -22.12 -5.24 14.36
CA GLY A 56 -22.89 -5.40 13.13
C GLY A 56 -22.25 -4.69 11.94
N PHE A 57 -21.52 -3.60 12.19
CA PHE A 57 -20.73 -2.91 11.18
C PHE A 57 -19.79 -3.85 10.40
N LEU A 58 -19.10 -4.76 11.09
CA LEU A 58 -18.09 -5.63 10.48
C LEU A 58 -18.68 -6.69 9.54
N THR A 59 -19.97 -7.02 9.71
CA THR A 59 -20.65 -8.10 8.95
C THR A 59 -21.70 -7.56 7.98
N SER A 60 -22.12 -6.31 8.15
CA SER A 60 -23.09 -5.67 7.27
C SER A 60 -22.47 -5.30 5.92
N THR A 61 -23.18 -5.64 4.84
CA THR A 61 -22.89 -5.21 3.47
C THR A 61 -23.65 -3.95 3.08
N ALA A 62 -24.52 -3.43 3.94
CA ALA A 62 -25.33 -2.25 3.65
C ALA A 62 -24.45 -1.01 3.46
N TRP A 63 -24.73 -0.22 2.43
CA TRP A 63 -24.12 1.08 2.24
C TRP A 63 -25.17 2.03 1.67
N ASP A 64 -25.92 2.67 2.56
CA ASP A 64 -26.96 3.64 2.22
C ASP A 64 -26.64 5.00 2.89
N PRO A 65 -26.00 5.93 2.15
CA PRO A 65 -25.72 7.27 2.65
C PRO A 65 -26.96 8.12 2.89
N VAL A 66 -28.11 7.78 2.27
CA VAL A 66 -29.36 8.55 2.41
C VAL A 66 -30.05 8.20 3.72
N GLN A 67 -30.06 6.91 4.07
CA GLN A 67 -30.62 6.43 5.35
C GLN A 67 -29.61 6.41 6.50
N GLU A 68 -28.38 6.87 6.25
CA GLU A 68 -27.25 6.78 7.18
C GLU A 68 -27.04 5.35 7.72
N GLU A 69 -27.14 4.34 6.85
CA GLU A 69 -26.83 2.95 7.18
C GLU A 69 -25.49 2.55 6.53
N PHE A 70 -24.49 2.30 7.38
CA PHE A 70 -23.15 1.94 6.91
C PHE A 70 -22.69 0.61 7.48
N GLY A 71 -22.28 -0.28 6.58
CA GLY A 71 -21.60 -1.54 6.82
C GLY A 71 -20.17 -1.49 6.30
N GLY A 72 -19.26 -2.10 7.05
CA GLY A 72 -17.85 -2.15 6.75
C GLY A 72 -17.43 -3.38 5.94
N LEU A 73 -18.26 -4.42 5.83
CA LEU A 73 -17.82 -5.71 5.28
C LEU A 73 -17.32 -5.57 3.83
N VAL A 74 -18.03 -4.82 3.00
CA VAL A 74 -17.66 -4.61 1.58
C VAL A 74 -16.31 -3.90 1.46
N MET A 75 -16.06 -2.88 2.27
CA MET A 75 -14.80 -2.12 2.26
C MET A 75 -13.64 -2.94 2.79
N ILE A 76 -13.85 -3.70 3.87
CA ILE A 76 -12.86 -4.60 4.46
C ILE A 76 -12.49 -5.69 3.45
N TYR A 77 -13.50 -6.38 2.91
CA TYR A 77 -13.30 -7.43 1.92
C TYR A 77 -12.59 -6.89 0.67
N GLY A 78 -13.06 -5.75 0.14
CA GLY A 78 -12.46 -5.10 -1.02
C GLY A 78 -10.98 -4.78 -0.79
N THR A 79 -10.64 -4.22 0.37
CA THR A 79 -9.24 -3.90 0.73
C THR A 79 -8.37 -5.14 0.83
N ILE A 80 -8.85 -6.19 1.49
CA ILE A 80 -8.09 -7.44 1.65
C ILE A 80 -7.90 -8.11 0.29
N ALA A 81 -8.96 -8.21 -0.52
CA ALA A 81 -8.92 -8.86 -1.82
C ALA A 81 -7.99 -8.13 -2.80
N THR A 82 -8.09 -6.79 -2.89
CA THR A 82 -7.20 -6.01 -3.75
C THR A 82 -5.75 -6.06 -3.28
N SER A 83 -5.50 -5.98 -1.97
CA SER A 83 -4.15 -6.07 -1.41
C SER A 83 -3.53 -7.45 -1.64
N LEU A 84 -4.32 -8.52 -1.52
CA LEU A 84 -3.85 -9.88 -1.77
C LEU A 84 -3.46 -10.07 -3.24
N ILE A 85 -4.31 -9.64 -4.17
CA ILE A 85 -4.01 -9.67 -5.61
C ILE A 85 -2.76 -8.84 -5.91
N ALA A 86 -2.67 -7.64 -5.33
CA ALA A 86 -1.52 -6.77 -5.51
C ALA A 86 -0.22 -7.44 -5.05
N LEU A 87 -0.20 -8.05 -3.86
CA LEU A 87 0.97 -8.75 -3.34
C LEU A 87 1.33 -9.98 -4.17
N LEU A 88 0.34 -10.77 -4.59
CA LEU A 88 0.57 -11.96 -5.42
C LEU A 88 1.25 -11.63 -6.75
N ILE A 89 0.97 -10.46 -7.31
CA ILE A 89 1.59 -9.99 -8.57
C ILE A 89 2.90 -9.26 -8.29
N ALA A 90 2.89 -8.28 -7.37
CA ALA A 90 4.00 -7.39 -7.15
C ALA A 90 5.23 -8.15 -6.60
N VAL A 91 5.05 -9.05 -5.63
CA VAL A 91 6.17 -9.76 -4.99
C VAL A 91 7.05 -10.53 -6.00
N PRO A 92 6.51 -11.44 -6.83
CA PRO A 92 7.35 -12.18 -7.78
C PRO A 92 7.94 -11.28 -8.87
N VAL A 93 7.21 -10.26 -9.33
CA VAL A 93 7.70 -9.32 -10.35
C VAL A 93 8.86 -8.51 -9.81
N SER A 94 8.73 -7.94 -8.62
CA SER A 94 9.75 -7.13 -7.95
C SER A 94 11.01 -7.96 -7.69
N PHE A 95 10.84 -9.18 -7.18
CA PHE A 95 11.95 -10.11 -7.01
C PHE A 95 12.68 -10.39 -8.34
N GLY A 96 11.91 -10.57 -9.43
CA GLY A 96 12.48 -10.75 -10.77
C GLY A 96 13.28 -9.54 -11.26
N ILE A 97 12.78 -8.32 -11.05
CA ILE A 97 13.46 -7.08 -11.41
C ILE A 97 14.75 -6.92 -10.58
N ALA A 98 14.68 -7.14 -9.27
CA ALA A 98 15.82 -7.08 -8.37
C ALA A 98 16.94 -8.03 -8.81
N VAL A 99 16.62 -9.32 -9.01
CA VAL A 99 17.60 -10.33 -9.46
C VAL A 99 18.15 -9.98 -10.84
N PHE A 100 17.30 -9.52 -11.77
CA PHE A 100 17.78 -9.12 -13.09
C PHE A 100 18.77 -7.96 -12.99
N LEU A 101 18.48 -6.91 -12.23
CA LEU A 101 19.36 -5.76 -12.09
C LEU A 101 20.66 -6.05 -11.34
N THR A 102 20.65 -6.99 -10.39
CA THR A 102 21.83 -7.33 -9.60
C THR A 102 22.73 -8.36 -10.28
N GLU A 103 22.16 -9.41 -10.86
CA GLU A 103 22.90 -10.59 -11.32
C GLU A 103 22.99 -10.71 -12.85
N LEU A 104 21.96 -10.27 -13.58
CA LEU A 104 21.83 -10.57 -15.02
C LEU A 104 22.01 -9.35 -15.93
N SER A 105 21.84 -8.14 -15.40
CA SER A 105 21.80 -6.91 -16.19
C SER A 105 23.20 -6.53 -16.68
N PRO A 106 23.38 -6.28 -17.99
CA PRO A 106 24.65 -5.75 -18.50
C PRO A 106 24.91 -4.35 -17.92
N ALA A 107 26.19 -4.01 -17.72
CA ALA A 107 26.61 -2.81 -16.99
C ALA A 107 26.05 -1.49 -17.58
N TRP A 108 25.84 -1.44 -18.91
CA TRP A 108 25.29 -0.27 -19.60
C TRP A 108 23.78 -0.11 -19.40
N LEU A 109 23.05 -1.19 -19.14
CA LEU A 109 21.58 -1.20 -19.02
C LEU A 109 21.11 -0.98 -17.57
N ARG A 110 21.95 -1.31 -16.59
CA ARG A 110 21.61 -1.18 -15.16
C ARG A 110 21.22 0.24 -14.77
N ARG A 111 21.95 1.25 -15.26
CA ARG A 111 21.67 2.67 -14.97
C ARG A 111 20.34 3.15 -15.57
N PRO A 112 20.09 3.04 -16.89
CA PRO A 112 18.84 3.53 -17.47
C PRO A 112 17.60 2.79 -16.92
N LEU A 113 17.69 1.48 -16.66
CA LEU A 113 16.58 0.75 -16.03
C LEU A 113 16.33 1.21 -14.59
N GLY A 114 17.39 1.35 -13.79
CA GLY A 114 17.27 1.87 -12.42
C GLY A 114 16.59 3.25 -12.39
N THR A 115 17.03 4.17 -13.27
CA THR A 115 16.40 5.49 -13.40
C THR A 115 14.94 5.40 -13.86
N ALA A 116 14.61 4.55 -14.84
CA ALA A 116 13.22 4.39 -15.28
C ALA A 116 12.30 3.90 -14.15
N ILE A 117 12.80 2.99 -13.30
CA ILE A 117 12.07 2.48 -12.13
C ILE A 117 11.91 3.56 -11.06
N GLU A 118 12.98 4.30 -10.75
CA GLU A 118 12.91 5.44 -9.81
C GLU A 118 11.90 6.50 -10.28
N LEU A 119 11.87 6.78 -11.59
CA LEU A 119 10.89 7.69 -12.19
C LEU A 119 9.47 7.14 -12.11
N LEU A 120 9.27 5.82 -12.27
CA LEU A 120 7.96 5.17 -12.11
C LEU A 120 7.43 5.33 -10.67
N ALA A 121 8.30 5.20 -9.68
CA ALA A 121 7.96 5.40 -8.27
C ALA A 121 7.67 6.88 -7.91
N ALA A 122 8.19 7.83 -8.70
CA ALA A 122 7.93 9.26 -8.52
C ALA A 122 6.58 9.72 -9.09
N ILE A 123 5.89 8.87 -9.86
CA ILE A 123 4.58 9.21 -10.43
C ILE A 123 3.54 9.36 -9.31
N PRO A 124 2.78 10.48 -9.25
CA PRO A 124 1.75 10.66 -8.24
C PRO A 124 0.68 9.56 -8.29
N SER A 125 0.20 9.11 -7.14
CA SER A 125 -0.79 8.03 -7.03
C SER A 125 -2.09 8.33 -7.79
N ILE A 126 -2.51 9.60 -7.86
CA ILE A 126 -3.71 10.02 -8.60
C ILE A 126 -3.58 9.78 -10.11
N VAL A 127 -2.37 9.85 -10.67
CA VAL A 127 -2.13 9.61 -12.10
C VAL A 127 -2.39 8.15 -12.42
N TYR A 128 -1.89 7.22 -11.60
CA TYR A 128 -2.19 5.80 -11.73
C TYR A 128 -3.68 5.50 -11.54
N GLY A 129 -4.35 6.18 -10.61
CA GLY A 129 -5.79 6.03 -10.41
C GLY A 129 -6.60 6.46 -11.63
N MET A 130 -6.32 7.63 -12.19
CA MET A 130 -7.01 8.16 -13.37
C MET A 130 -6.68 7.36 -14.64
N TRP A 131 -5.42 6.99 -14.85
CA TRP A 131 -5.02 6.07 -15.94
C TRP A 131 -5.71 4.71 -15.79
N GLY A 132 -5.75 4.21 -14.56
CA GLY A 132 -6.42 2.98 -14.15
C GLY A 132 -7.89 2.97 -14.55
N LEU A 133 -8.61 4.05 -14.26
CA LEU A 133 -10.03 4.18 -14.55
C LEU A 133 -10.30 4.45 -16.03
N LEU A 134 -9.56 5.37 -16.66
CA LEU A 134 -9.89 5.89 -17.99
C LEU A 134 -9.32 5.04 -19.13
N ILE A 135 -8.21 4.33 -18.91
CA ILE A 135 -7.48 3.63 -19.97
C ILE A 135 -7.39 2.14 -19.64
N PHE A 136 -6.84 1.79 -18.48
CA PHE A 136 -6.62 0.39 -18.12
C PHE A 136 -7.93 -0.36 -17.90
N GLY A 137 -8.90 0.23 -17.21
CA GLY A 137 -10.21 -0.36 -16.94
C GLY A 137 -10.92 -0.82 -18.22
N PRO A 138 -11.13 0.06 -19.22
CA PRO A 138 -11.71 -0.33 -20.51
C PRO A 138 -10.92 -1.42 -21.24
N VAL A 139 -9.58 -1.33 -21.25
CA VAL A 139 -8.72 -2.35 -21.87
C VAL A 139 -8.88 -3.70 -21.18
N LEU A 140 -8.87 -3.72 -19.84
CA LEU A 140 -9.04 -4.94 -19.06
C LEU A 140 -10.44 -5.53 -19.25
N ALA A 141 -11.47 -4.69 -19.34
CA ALA A 141 -12.84 -5.11 -19.59
C ALA A 141 -12.94 -5.87 -20.93
N THR A 142 -12.48 -5.27 -22.02
CA THR A 142 -12.61 -5.83 -23.37
C THR A 142 -11.68 -7.03 -23.61
N TYR A 143 -10.42 -6.96 -23.18
CA TYR A 143 -9.43 -7.98 -23.54
C TYR A 143 -9.26 -9.09 -22.49
N VAL A 144 -9.69 -8.88 -21.25
CA VAL A 144 -9.54 -9.88 -20.18
C VAL A 144 -10.89 -10.29 -19.60
N GLN A 145 -11.72 -9.35 -19.16
CA GLN A 145 -12.99 -9.70 -18.49
C GLN A 145 -13.99 -10.35 -19.47
N GLU A 146 -14.23 -9.77 -20.65
CA GLU A 146 -15.17 -10.32 -21.63
C GLU A 146 -14.82 -11.76 -22.07
N PRO A 147 -13.56 -12.07 -22.48
CA PRO A 147 -13.18 -13.44 -22.81
C PRO A 147 -13.30 -14.39 -21.61
N LEU A 148 -12.89 -13.93 -20.42
CA LEU A 148 -12.93 -14.74 -19.21
C LEU A 148 -14.38 -15.05 -18.78
N GLN A 149 -15.29 -14.08 -18.91
CA GLN A 149 -16.72 -14.28 -18.69
C GLN A 149 -17.33 -15.25 -19.70
N ALA A 150 -16.96 -15.15 -20.99
CA ALA A 150 -17.41 -16.08 -22.02
C ALA A 150 -16.93 -17.52 -21.73
N LEU A 151 -15.65 -17.68 -21.37
CA LEU A 151 -15.03 -18.97 -21.05
C LEU A 151 -15.58 -19.61 -19.77
N LEU A 152 -15.91 -18.80 -18.75
CA LEU A 152 -16.41 -19.28 -17.46
C LEU A 152 -17.94 -19.26 -17.37
N SER A 153 -18.63 -18.93 -18.47
CA SER A 153 -20.09 -18.97 -18.52
C SER A 153 -20.58 -20.40 -18.25
N GLY A 154 -21.28 -20.58 -17.13
CA GLY A 154 -21.79 -21.89 -16.70
C GLY A 154 -20.91 -22.69 -15.73
N VAL A 155 -19.74 -22.19 -15.31
CA VAL A 155 -18.95 -22.84 -14.24
C VAL A 155 -19.44 -22.33 -12.86
N PRO A 156 -19.97 -23.21 -11.98
CA PRO A 156 -20.39 -22.82 -10.63
C PRO A 156 -19.22 -22.21 -9.84
N VAL A 157 -19.47 -21.18 -9.03
CA VAL A 157 -18.48 -20.44 -8.20
C VAL A 157 -17.51 -19.55 -9.00
N LEU A 158 -16.89 -20.04 -10.07
CA LEU A 158 -15.98 -19.23 -10.89
C LEU A 158 -16.73 -18.21 -11.76
N GLY A 159 -17.88 -18.59 -12.31
CA GLY A 159 -18.74 -17.66 -13.04
C GLY A 159 -19.24 -16.50 -12.17
N THR A 160 -19.47 -16.71 -10.88
CA THR A 160 -19.91 -15.66 -9.95
C THR A 160 -18.79 -14.69 -9.55
N LEU A 161 -17.52 -15.10 -9.66
CA LEU A 161 -16.38 -14.22 -9.37
C LEU A 161 -16.09 -13.25 -10.52
N VAL A 162 -16.48 -13.61 -11.74
CA VAL A 162 -16.30 -12.77 -12.94
C VAL A 162 -17.62 -12.18 -13.42
N SER A 163 -18.75 -12.51 -12.78
CA SER A 163 -20.06 -11.95 -13.09
C SER A 163 -20.18 -10.50 -12.66
N GLY A 164 -20.82 -9.68 -13.50
CA GLY A 164 -21.08 -8.27 -13.24
C GLY A 164 -20.88 -7.43 -14.51
N PRO A 165 -21.30 -6.16 -14.52
CA PRO A 165 -21.07 -5.28 -15.65
C PRO A 165 -19.55 -5.19 -15.93
N PRO A 166 -19.09 -5.46 -17.17
CA PRO A 166 -17.68 -5.35 -17.55
C PRO A 166 -17.31 -3.87 -17.70
N VAL A 167 -17.32 -3.14 -16.59
CA VAL A 167 -16.96 -1.72 -16.55
C VAL A 167 -15.46 -1.53 -16.26
N GLY A 168 -14.70 -2.61 -16.02
CA GLY A 168 -13.27 -2.52 -15.72
C GLY A 168 -12.94 -1.93 -14.34
N ILE A 169 -13.94 -1.56 -13.54
CA ILE A 169 -13.82 -1.00 -12.18
C ILE A 169 -14.09 -2.10 -11.14
N GLY A 170 -13.46 -3.25 -11.32
CA GLY A 170 -13.61 -4.42 -10.44
C GLY A 170 -12.42 -4.62 -9.49
N ILE A 171 -12.56 -5.55 -8.53
CA ILE A 171 -11.50 -5.92 -7.58
C ILE A 171 -10.21 -6.33 -8.30
N LEU A 172 -10.31 -7.06 -9.42
CA LEU A 172 -9.15 -7.48 -10.21
C LEU A 172 -8.38 -6.26 -10.79
N SER A 173 -9.11 -5.32 -11.39
CA SER A 173 -8.51 -4.11 -11.97
C SER A 173 -7.82 -3.27 -10.89
N ALA A 174 -8.52 -3.02 -9.78
CA ALA A 174 -7.98 -2.29 -8.64
C ALA A 174 -6.75 -3.00 -8.05
N GLY A 175 -6.77 -4.33 -7.93
CA GLY A 175 -5.64 -5.13 -7.46
C GLY A 175 -4.42 -5.05 -8.39
N ILE A 176 -4.61 -5.07 -9.72
CA ILE A 176 -3.51 -4.94 -10.68
C ILE A 176 -2.94 -3.52 -10.68
N ILE A 177 -3.79 -2.49 -10.67
CA ILE A 177 -3.33 -1.09 -10.56
C ILE A 177 -2.54 -0.91 -9.27
N LEU A 178 -3.06 -1.42 -8.14
CA LEU A 178 -2.35 -1.38 -6.87
C LEU A 178 -1.03 -2.15 -6.94
N ALA A 179 -0.98 -3.31 -7.62
CA ALA A 179 0.26 -4.04 -7.85
C ALA A 179 1.31 -3.15 -8.52
N ILE A 180 0.95 -2.46 -9.61
CA ILE A 180 1.83 -1.54 -10.35
C ILE A 180 2.33 -0.41 -9.44
N MET A 181 1.45 0.13 -8.59
CA MET A 181 1.81 1.20 -7.66
C MET A 181 2.77 0.75 -6.55
N ILE A 182 2.71 -0.52 -6.15
CA ILE A 182 3.53 -1.04 -5.04
C ILE A 182 4.77 -1.80 -5.49
N ILE A 183 4.92 -2.20 -6.76
CA ILE A 183 6.11 -2.91 -7.27
C ILE A 183 7.35 -2.10 -6.86
N PRO A 184 8.12 -2.57 -5.85
CA PRO A 184 9.38 -1.97 -5.53
C PRO A 184 10.43 -2.57 -6.47
N PHE A 185 11.46 -1.80 -6.79
CA PHE A 185 12.81 -2.23 -7.15
C PHE A 185 13.03 -3.70 -7.55
#